data_AF-A0A1F8B880-F1
#
_entry.id   AF-A0A1F8B880-F1
#
_cell.length_a   1.000
_cell.length_b   1.000
_cell.length_c   1.000
_cell.angle_alpha   90.00
_cell.angle_beta   90.00
_cell.angle_gamma   90.00
#
_symmetry.space_group_name_H-M   'P 1'
#
loop_
_entity.id
_entity.type
_entity.pdbx_description
1 polymer ?
#
loop_
_entity_poly.entity_id
_entity_poly.type
_entity_poly.pdbx_seq_one_letter_code
_entity_poly.pdbx_strand_id
1 'polypeptide(L)'
;MGNVRHIYNEDFYKITAVLLSKKFLALENSILASYSEARFLVPKIGFRNEDEYREWLKKAMALPTSPGKVIEDILTQFNLNPKNEYFRNCVTAHLFFHKMPWQDSIYPQQNITLTTRNSGKDRGLWVEIKPWTKKEDYIELWGTIKNLQKSLIGYRNKEKFQVTFERNFAVYQLYLEAKRDSSVNGNPEKLSIPDKMATLPDYDSVKKLFKHIDEDEDGDFFENLRSITSDLNEKLSGVDIL
;
A
#
# COMPACT_ATOMS: atom_id res chain seq x y z
N MET A 1 8.54 -14.34 14.30
CA MET A 1 8.07 -14.37 12.90
C MET A 1 8.08 -12.95 12.37
N GLY A 2 8.92 -12.69 11.36
CA GLY A 2 9.05 -11.38 10.74
C GLY A 2 7.69 -10.95 10.21
N ASN A 3 7.28 -9.79 10.64
CA ASN A 3 5.96 -9.26 10.38
C ASN A 3 6.02 -8.85 8.89
N VAL A 4 5.48 -9.63 7.95
CA VAL A 4 5.43 -9.24 6.52
C VAL A 4 4.24 -8.32 6.35
N ARG A 5 4.43 -7.12 5.80
CA ARG A 5 3.30 -6.34 5.29
C ARG A 5 3.23 -6.62 3.81
N HIS A 6 2.04 -6.92 3.34
CA HIS A 6 1.77 -7.09 1.94
C HIS A 6 1.31 -5.73 1.41
N ILE A 7 1.74 -5.31 0.21
CA ILE A 7 0.82 -4.49 -0.58
C ILE A 7 0.48 -5.08 -1.91
N TYR A 8 -0.65 -4.58 -2.31
CA TYR A 8 -1.49 -5.14 -3.30
C TYR A 8 -1.79 -4.06 -4.32
N ASN A 9 -2.27 -4.48 -5.48
CA ASN A 9 -2.68 -3.58 -6.53
C ASN A 9 -3.91 -2.75 -6.13
N GLU A 10 -4.26 -1.77 -6.95
CA GLU A 10 -5.45 -0.94 -6.75
C GLU A 10 -6.72 -1.78 -6.56
N ASP A 11 -6.85 -2.87 -7.32
CA ASP A 11 -7.96 -3.81 -7.22
C ASP A 11 -8.09 -4.40 -5.80
N PHE A 12 -7.00 -4.85 -5.19
CA PHE A 12 -7.04 -5.31 -3.81
C PHE A 12 -7.57 -4.26 -2.84
N TYR A 13 -7.13 -3.01 -2.97
CA TYR A 13 -7.57 -1.96 -2.06
C TYR A 13 -9.05 -1.66 -2.26
N LYS A 14 -9.50 -1.63 -3.52
CA LYS A 14 -10.92 -1.50 -3.87
C LYS A 14 -11.75 -2.60 -3.22
N ILE A 15 -11.38 -3.87 -3.41
CA ILE A 15 -12.16 -4.98 -2.87
C ILE A 15 -12.05 -5.06 -1.35
N THR A 16 -10.90 -4.76 -0.76
CA THR A 16 -10.72 -4.73 0.70
C THR A 16 -11.60 -3.65 1.34
N ALA A 17 -11.66 -2.46 0.76
CA ALA A 17 -12.54 -1.40 1.22
C ALA A 17 -14.02 -1.81 1.14
N VAL A 18 -14.41 -2.54 0.09
CA VAL A 18 -15.77 -3.10 -0.04
C VAL A 18 -16.05 -4.13 1.05
N LEU A 19 -15.21 -5.16 1.19
CA LEU A 19 -15.42 -6.25 2.14
C LEU A 19 -15.44 -5.79 3.60
N LEU A 20 -14.72 -4.71 3.92
CA LEU A 20 -14.72 -4.10 5.27
C LEU A 20 -15.83 -3.07 5.49
N SER A 21 -16.58 -2.70 4.44
CA SER A 21 -17.62 -1.69 4.56
C SER A 21 -18.83 -2.21 5.34
N LYS A 22 -19.45 -1.34 6.17
CA LYS A 22 -20.69 -1.68 6.90
C LYS A 22 -21.81 -2.15 5.96
N LYS A 23 -21.86 -1.57 4.75
CA LYS A 23 -22.85 -1.91 3.71
C LYS A 23 -22.68 -3.36 3.25
N PHE A 24 -21.43 -3.79 3.01
CA PHE A 24 -21.16 -5.17 2.62
C PHE A 24 -21.47 -6.15 3.74
N LEU A 25 -21.08 -5.86 4.98
CA LEU A 25 -21.36 -6.73 6.13
C LEU A 25 -22.87 -6.93 6.39
N ALA A 26 -23.68 -5.88 6.20
CA ALA A 26 -25.13 -5.99 6.27
C ALA A 26 -25.70 -6.88 5.14
N LEU A 27 -25.17 -6.72 3.93
CA LEU A 27 -25.55 -7.51 2.76
C LEU A 27 -25.16 -8.99 2.92
N GLU A 28 -23.95 -9.28 3.39
CA GLU A 28 -23.47 -10.63 3.71
C GLU A 28 -24.42 -11.32 4.69
N ASN A 29 -24.77 -10.67 5.81
CA ASN A 29 -25.71 -11.25 6.78
C ASN A 29 -27.07 -11.57 6.14
N SER A 30 -27.58 -10.68 5.29
CA SER A 30 -28.83 -10.92 4.55
C SER A 30 -28.72 -12.10 3.58
N ILE A 31 -27.60 -12.24 2.87
CA ILE A 31 -27.35 -13.34 1.94
C ILE A 31 -27.29 -14.67 2.71
N LEU A 32 -26.51 -14.73 3.78
CA LEU A 32 -26.37 -15.93 4.62
C LEU A 32 -27.71 -16.33 5.27
N ALA A 33 -28.53 -15.35 5.68
CA ALA A 33 -29.88 -15.61 6.16
C ALA A 33 -30.77 -16.23 5.07
N SER A 34 -30.74 -15.70 3.85
CA SER A 34 -31.54 -16.25 2.73
C SER A 34 -31.16 -17.69 2.38
N TYR A 35 -29.86 -18.03 2.40
CA TYR A 35 -29.42 -19.41 2.23
C TYR A 35 -29.85 -20.32 3.38
N SER A 36 -29.83 -19.81 4.62
CA SER A 36 -30.34 -20.53 5.80
C SER A 36 -31.83 -20.83 5.69
N GLU A 37 -32.65 -19.86 5.28
CA GLU A 37 -34.09 -20.02 5.04
C GLU A 37 -34.37 -21.07 3.96
N ALA A 38 -33.55 -21.11 2.91
CA ALA A 38 -33.62 -22.11 1.86
C ALA A 38 -33.07 -23.51 2.26
N ARG A 39 -32.60 -23.68 3.51
CA ARG A 39 -31.94 -24.90 4.02
C ARG A 39 -30.59 -25.24 3.36
N PHE A 40 -29.91 -24.23 2.83
CA PHE A 40 -28.55 -24.31 2.26
C PHE A 40 -27.53 -23.64 3.19
N LEU A 41 -27.33 -24.22 4.38
CA LEU A 41 -26.45 -23.63 5.38
C LEU A 41 -25.01 -23.50 4.87
N VAL A 42 -24.45 -22.29 4.95
CA VAL A 42 -23.01 -22.05 4.86
C VAL A 42 -22.42 -22.28 6.26
N PRO A 43 -21.33 -23.06 6.42
CA PRO A 43 -20.74 -23.29 7.72
C PRO A 43 -20.29 -21.98 8.38
N LYS A 44 -20.50 -21.82 9.70
CA LYS A 44 -20.13 -20.60 10.45
C LYS A 44 -18.64 -20.24 10.40
N ILE A 45 -17.79 -21.23 10.14
CA ILE A 45 -16.33 -21.08 9.99
C ILE A 45 -15.89 -21.15 8.52
N GLY A 46 -16.84 -21.27 7.60
CA GLY A 46 -16.60 -21.45 6.17
C GLY A 46 -16.37 -22.90 5.78
N PHE A 47 -16.43 -23.15 4.48
CA PHE A 47 -16.01 -24.43 3.90
C PHE A 47 -14.51 -24.62 4.12
N ARG A 48 -14.09 -25.86 4.40
CA ARG A 48 -12.68 -26.15 4.71
C ARG A 48 -11.80 -26.14 3.47
N ASN A 49 -12.37 -26.56 2.34
CA ASN A 49 -11.68 -26.72 1.08
C ASN A 49 -12.65 -26.55 -0.09
N GLU A 50 -12.08 -26.52 -1.30
CA GLU A 50 -12.83 -26.29 -2.52
C GLU A 50 -13.80 -27.43 -2.85
N ASP A 51 -13.47 -28.69 -2.52
CA ASP A 51 -14.32 -29.85 -2.80
C ASP A 51 -15.64 -29.78 -2.02
N GLU A 52 -15.57 -29.45 -0.72
CA GLU A 52 -16.74 -29.25 0.13
C GLU A 52 -17.65 -28.14 -0.42
N TYR A 53 -17.04 -27.02 -0.82
CA TYR A 53 -17.75 -25.91 -1.45
C TYR A 53 -18.38 -26.32 -2.78
N ARG A 54 -17.68 -27.08 -3.63
CA ARG A 54 -18.21 -27.54 -4.92
C ARG A 54 -19.42 -28.47 -4.76
N GLU A 55 -19.38 -29.39 -3.80
CA GLU A 55 -20.52 -30.26 -3.50
C GLU A 55 -21.73 -29.49 -2.97
N TRP A 56 -21.50 -28.46 -2.14
CA TRP A 56 -22.56 -27.54 -1.71
C TRP A 56 -23.10 -26.71 -2.89
N LEU A 57 -22.21 -26.15 -3.71
CA LEU A 57 -22.54 -25.29 -4.85
C LEU A 57 -23.41 -26.02 -5.88
N LYS A 58 -23.11 -27.29 -6.18
CA LYS A 58 -23.94 -28.13 -7.05
C LYS A 58 -25.41 -28.14 -6.65
N LYS A 59 -25.69 -28.16 -5.35
CA LYS A 59 -27.06 -28.16 -4.81
C LYS A 59 -27.62 -26.74 -4.78
N ALA A 60 -26.81 -25.76 -4.38
CA ALA A 60 -27.22 -24.35 -4.28
C ALA A 60 -27.48 -23.69 -5.66
N MET A 61 -26.96 -24.23 -6.75
CA MET A 61 -27.25 -23.76 -8.11
C MET A 61 -28.74 -23.88 -8.50
N ALA A 62 -29.50 -24.76 -7.84
CA ALA A 62 -30.94 -24.90 -8.07
C ALA A 62 -31.78 -23.79 -7.40
N LEU A 63 -31.15 -22.93 -6.58
CA LEU A 63 -31.84 -21.81 -5.96
C LEU A 63 -32.18 -20.72 -6.99
N PRO A 64 -33.30 -19.99 -6.80
CA PRO A 64 -33.65 -18.85 -7.66
C PRO A 64 -32.53 -17.80 -7.75
N THR A 65 -31.77 -17.63 -6.67
CA THR A 65 -30.59 -16.77 -6.61
C THR A 65 -29.36 -17.64 -6.42
N SER A 66 -28.77 -18.07 -7.52
CA SER A 66 -27.56 -18.90 -7.48
C SER A 66 -26.37 -18.12 -6.87
N PRO A 67 -25.41 -18.80 -6.22
CA PRO A 67 -24.24 -18.13 -5.64
C PRO A 67 -23.45 -17.27 -6.64
N GLY A 68 -23.32 -17.72 -7.89
CA GLY A 68 -22.68 -16.94 -8.94
C GLY A 68 -23.41 -15.62 -9.24
N LYS A 69 -24.75 -15.65 -9.26
CA LYS A 69 -25.57 -14.45 -9.46
C LYS A 69 -25.45 -13.49 -8.28
N VAL A 70 -25.46 -14.00 -7.05
CA VAL A 70 -25.23 -13.19 -5.84
C VAL A 70 -23.89 -12.45 -5.91
N ILE A 71 -22.81 -13.13 -6.30
CA ILE A 71 -21.49 -12.50 -6.44
C ILE A 71 -21.51 -11.39 -7.50
N GLU A 72 -22.15 -11.61 -8.64
CA GLU A 72 -22.28 -10.60 -9.70
C GLU A 72 -23.06 -9.37 -9.25
N ASP A 73 -24.15 -9.58 -8.51
CA ASP A 73 -24.98 -8.51 -7.99
C ASP A 73 -24.23 -7.68 -6.94
N ILE A 74 -23.47 -8.31 -6.05
CA ILE A 74 -22.56 -7.63 -5.11
C ILE A 74 -21.57 -6.76 -5.88
N LEU A 75 -20.82 -7.34 -6.82
CA LEU A 75 -19.78 -6.60 -7.53
C LEU A 75 -20.36 -5.41 -8.29
N THR A 76 -21.51 -5.60 -8.94
CA THR A 76 -22.24 -4.53 -9.63
C THR A 76 -22.68 -3.44 -8.65
N GLN A 77 -23.23 -3.80 -7.48
CA GLN A 77 -23.69 -2.85 -6.47
C GLN A 77 -22.57 -1.97 -5.87
N PHE A 78 -21.33 -2.45 -5.91
CA PHE A 78 -20.14 -1.73 -5.45
C PHE A 78 -19.29 -1.14 -6.60
N ASN A 79 -19.83 -1.06 -7.82
CA ASN A 79 -19.15 -0.52 -9.00
C ASN A 79 -17.82 -1.23 -9.34
N LEU A 80 -17.76 -2.54 -9.10
CA LEU A 80 -16.64 -3.41 -9.48
C LEU A 80 -17.03 -4.24 -10.71
N ASN A 81 -16.06 -4.56 -11.57
CA ASN A 81 -16.31 -5.36 -12.77
C ASN A 81 -16.71 -6.80 -12.38
N PRO A 82 -17.96 -7.26 -12.65
CA PRO A 82 -18.42 -8.59 -12.25
C PRO A 82 -17.76 -9.72 -13.04
N LYS A 83 -17.08 -9.41 -14.15
CA LYS A 83 -16.30 -10.36 -14.96
C LYS A 83 -14.84 -10.48 -14.52
N ASN A 84 -14.36 -9.63 -13.60
CA ASN A 84 -13.00 -9.73 -13.10
C ASN A 84 -12.91 -10.90 -12.09
N GLU A 85 -12.22 -11.98 -12.49
CA GLU A 85 -12.04 -13.19 -11.68
C GLU A 85 -11.42 -12.90 -10.31
N TYR A 86 -10.51 -11.92 -10.22
CA TYR A 86 -9.89 -11.55 -8.96
C TYR A 86 -10.94 -11.08 -7.93
N PHE A 87 -11.86 -10.20 -8.32
CA PHE A 87 -12.92 -9.73 -7.44
C PHE A 87 -13.91 -10.85 -7.09
N ARG A 88 -14.29 -11.67 -8.06
CA ARG A 88 -15.18 -12.83 -7.83
C ARG A 88 -14.58 -13.77 -6.80
N ASN A 89 -13.29 -14.09 -6.92
CA ASN A 89 -12.58 -14.96 -6.00
C ASN A 89 -12.50 -14.36 -4.60
N CYS A 90 -12.25 -13.06 -4.47
CA CYS A 90 -12.24 -12.37 -3.18
C CYS A 90 -13.59 -12.42 -2.47
N VAL A 91 -14.70 -12.11 -3.18
CA VAL A 91 -16.05 -12.17 -2.61
C VAL A 91 -16.44 -13.60 -2.25
N THR A 92 -16.10 -14.57 -3.10
CA THR A 92 -16.35 -16.00 -2.84
C THR A 92 -15.61 -16.47 -1.59
N ALA A 93 -14.32 -16.16 -1.50
CA ALA A 93 -13.48 -16.50 -0.34
C ALA A 93 -14.05 -15.88 0.95
N HIS A 94 -14.51 -14.63 0.88
CA HIS A 94 -15.08 -13.96 2.04
C HIS A 94 -16.41 -14.61 2.48
N LEU A 95 -17.38 -14.72 1.57
CA LEU A 95 -18.72 -15.20 1.89
C LEU A 95 -18.78 -16.68 2.30
N PHE A 96 -18.02 -17.54 1.61
CA PHE A 96 -18.19 -18.99 1.74
C PHE A 96 -17.08 -19.65 2.54
N PHE A 97 -15.90 -19.03 2.62
CA PHE A 97 -14.75 -19.56 3.35
C PHE A 97 -14.39 -18.72 4.57
N HIS A 98 -15.04 -17.57 4.80
CA HIS A 98 -14.69 -16.59 5.84
C HIS A 98 -13.19 -16.21 5.81
N LYS A 99 -12.64 -16.11 4.60
CA LYS A 99 -11.24 -15.75 4.36
C LYS A 99 -11.13 -14.35 3.78
N MET A 100 -10.15 -13.61 4.27
CA MET A 100 -9.76 -12.34 3.66
C MET A 100 -8.78 -12.55 2.52
N PRO A 101 -8.80 -11.70 1.47
CA PRO A 101 -7.93 -11.86 0.30
C PRO A 101 -6.43 -11.80 0.61
N TRP A 102 -6.04 -11.29 1.78
CA TRP A 102 -4.65 -11.26 2.24
C TRP A 102 -4.19 -12.50 3.01
N GLN A 103 -5.10 -13.38 3.44
CA GLN A 103 -4.73 -14.52 4.29
C GLN A 103 -4.07 -15.68 3.52
N ASP A 104 -4.21 -15.74 2.19
CA ASP A 104 -3.72 -16.85 1.33
C ASP A 104 -2.99 -16.36 0.05
N SER A 105 -2.31 -15.21 0.05
CA SER A 105 -1.57 -14.74 -1.15
C SER A 105 -0.39 -15.67 -1.48
N ILE A 106 -0.52 -16.44 -2.57
CA ILE A 106 0.52 -17.34 -3.13
C ILE A 106 1.78 -16.63 -3.68
N TYR A 107 1.78 -15.30 -3.77
CA TYR A 107 2.95 -14.55 -4.26
C TYR A 107 3.94 -14.27 -3.11
N PRO A 108 5.18 -14.79 -3.16
CA PRO A 108 6.24 -14.31 -2.28
C PRO A 108 6.54 -12.86 -2.66
N GLN A 109 6.04 -11.92 -1.88
CA GLN A 109 6.25 -10.51 -2.16
C GLN A 109 7.66 -10.13 -1.73
N GLN A 110 8.50 -9.75 -2.69
CA GLN A 110 9.77 -9.10 -2.39
C GLN A 110 9.49 -7.68 -1.88
N ASN A 111 9.97 -7.38 -0.68
CA ASN A 111 9.72 -6.08 -0.03
C ASN A 111 10.48 -4.94 -0.73
N ILE A 112 11.60 -5.24 -1.39
CA ILE A 112 12.39 -4.29 -2.17
C ILE A 112 12.85 -5.01 -3.43
N THR A 113 12.70 -4.36 -4.59
CA THR A 113 13.25 -4.87 -5.85
C THR A 113 14.50 -4.08 -6.21
N LEU A 114 15.61 -4.79 -6.40
CA LEU A 114 16.88 -4.21 -6.81
C LEU A 114 17.06 -4.47 -8.31
N THR A 115 17.01 -3.41 -9.12
CA THR A 115 17.22 -3.51 -10.56
C THR A 115 18.52 -2.80 -10.92
N THR A 116 19.39 -3.46 -11.68
CA THR A 116 20.51 -2.76 -12.32
C THR A 116 20.12 -2.41 -13.75
N ARG A 117 20.25 -1.14 -14.13
CA ARG A 117 19.98 -0.68 -15.50
C ARG A 117 21.28 -0.16 -16.11
N ASN A 118 21.54 -0.55 -17.36
CA ASN A 118 22.57 0.10 -18.19
C ASN A 118 21.91 1.30 -18.87
N SER A 119 22.36 2.52 -18.57
CA SER A 119 22.01 3.72 -19.35
C SER A 119 23.27 4.22 -20.04
N GLY A 120 23.64 3.59 -21.15
CA GLY A 120 24.86 3.94 -21.88
C GLY A 120 26.14 3.50 -21.15
N LYS A 121 27.02 4.46 -20.81
CA LYS A 121 28.32 4.19 -20.18
C LYS A 121 28.24 3.87 -18.68
N ASP A 122 27.11 4.16 -18.05
CA ASP A 122 26.93 3.99 -16.61
C ASP A 122 25.94 2.85 -16.29
N ARG A 123 26.27 2.09 -15.25
CA ARG A 123 25.36 1.14 -14.60
C ARG A 123 24.79 1.78 -13.33
N GLY A 124 23.48 1.98 -13.31
CA GLY A 124 22.75 2.47 -12.15
C GLY A 124 22.11 1.33 -11.35
N LEU A 125 22.07 1.47 -10.02
CA LEU A 125 21.24 0.66 -9.13
C LEU A 125 19.94 1.41 -8.87
N TRP A 126 18.83 0.75 -9.16
CA TRP A 126 17.47 1.22 -8.89
C TRP A 126 16.91 0.39 -7.76
N VAL A 127 16.42 1.07 -6.72
CA VAL A 127 15.84 0.45 -5.55
C VAL A 127 14.36 0.80 -5.56
N GLU A 128 13.53 -0.15 -5.95
CA GLU A 128 12.08 0.02 -5.88
C GLU A 128 11.62 -0.38 -4.48
N ILE A 129 11.32 0.63 -3.66
CA ILE A 129 10.79 0.45 -2.32
C ILE A 129 9.28 0.40 -2.43
N LYS A 130 8.71 -0.76 -2.17
CA LYS A 130 7.28 -0.95 -2.24
C LYS A 130 6.63 -0.31 -1.01
N PRO A 131 5.40 0.24 -1.08
CA PRO A 131 4.86 0.93 0.09
C PRO A 131 4.64 0.02 1.33
N TRP A 132 4.82 -1.31 1.21
CA TRP A 132 4.80 -2.28 2.33
C TRP A 132 6.14 -2.46 3.02
N THR A 133 7.25 -2.03 2.42
CA THR A 133 8.58 -2.23 2.97
C THR A 133 8.63 -1.72 4.40
N LYS A 134 8.94 -2.61 5.34
CA LYS A 134 9.16 -2.21 6.73
C LYS A 134 10.58 -1.70 6.90
N LYS A 135 10.81 -1.01 8.01
CA LYS A 135 12.15 -0.54 8.37
C LYS A 135 13.14 -1.71 8.47
N GLU A 136 12.69 -2.86 8.97
CA GLU A 136 13.52 -4.05 9.14
C GLU A 136 13.95 -4.63 7.77
N ASP A 137 13.04 -4.67 6.79
CA ASP A 137 13.33 -5.12 5.42
C ASP A 137 14.42 -4.26 4.78
N TYR A 138 14.36 -2.96 5.02
CA TYR A 138 15.36 -2.02 4.56
C TYR A 138 16.72 -2.27 5.21
N ILE A 139 16.75 -2.45 6.53
CA ILE A 139 17.98 -2.71 7.29
C ILE A 139 18.66 -3.99 6.81
N GLU A 140 17.89 -5.06 6.57
CA GLU A 140 18.41 -6.34 6.07
C GLU A 140 19.03 -6.20 4.67
N LEU A 141 18.34 -5.50 3.77
CA LEU A 141 18.80 -5.31 2.38
C LEU A 141 19.88 -4.24 2.23
N TRP A 142 20.09 -3.39 3.24
CA TRP A 142 21.04 -2.29 3.17
C TRP A 142 22.48 -2.76 2.93
N GLY A 143 22.88 -3.88 3.53
CA GLY A 143 24.20 -4.48 3.28
C GLY A 143 24.37 -4.86 1.80
N THR A 144 23.35 -5.47 1.21
CA THR A 144 23.33 -5.85 -0.21
C THR A 144 23.36 -4.63 -1.12
N ILE A 145 22.57 -3.59 -0.83
CA ILE A 145 22.57 -2.33 -1.57
C ILE A 145 23.97 -1.70 -1.55
N LYS A 146 24.62 -1.62 -0.39
CA LYS A 146 26.00 -1.08 -0.27
C LYS A 146 27.01 -1.90 -1.07
N ASN A 147 26.90 -3.23 -1.03
CA ASN A 147 27.80 -4.11 -1.77
C ASN A 147 27.62 -3.96 -3.29
N LEU A 148 26.38 -3.86 -3.76
CA LEU A 148 26.08 -3.60 -5.16
C LEU A 148 26.62 -2.23 -5.60
N GLN A 149 26.37 -1.17 -4.82
CA GLN A 149 26.92 0.16 -5.11
C GLN A 149 28.45 0.15 -5.26
N LYS A 150 29.20 -0.54 -4.39
CA LYS A 150 30.66 -0.66 -4.51
C LYS A 150 31.12 -1.28 -5.84
N SER A 151 30.32 -2.21 -6.37
CA SER A 151 30.65 -2.91 -7.62
C SER A 151 30.34 -2.08 -8.88
N LEU A 152 29.43 -1.11 -8.78
CA LEU A 152 28.98 -0.28 -9.91
C LEU A 152 29.92 0.91 -10.18
N ILE A 153 30.36 1.04 -11.44
CA ILE A 153 31.33 2.07 -11.86
C ILE A 153 30.84 3.49 -11.53
N GLY A 154 29.54 3.77 -11.75
CA GLY A 154 28.94 5.09 -11.50
C GLY A 154 28.91 5.53 -10.02
N TYR A 155 29.25 4.63 -9.09
CA TYR A 155 29.28 4.84 -7.65
C TYR A 155 30.70 4.81 -7.05
N ARG A 156 31.72 4.40 -7.82
CA ARG A 156 33.11 4.48 -7.38
C ARG A 156 33.49 5.95 -7.24
N ASN A 157 33.99 6.35 -6.08
CA ASN A 157 34.47 7.70 -5.75
C ASN A 157 33.39 8.79 -5.51
N LYS A 158 32.10 8.44 -5.37
CA LYS A 158 31.04 9.41 -5.02
C LYS A 158 30.68 9.36 -3.52
N GLU A 159 31.57 9.82 -2.65
CA GLU A 159 31.24 10.03 -1.21
C GLU A 159 30.01 10.92 -1.02
N LYS A 160 29.78 11.87 -1.94
CA LYS A 160 28.63 12.79 -1.91
C LYS A 160 27.27 12.07 -1.85
N PHE A 161 27.10 10.91 -2.49
CA PHE A 161 25.79 10.26 -2.59
C PHE A 161 25.31 9.66 -1.26
N GLN A 162 26.22 9.10 -0.45
CA GLN A 162 25.87 8.56 0.87
C GLN A 162 25.43 9.68 1.83
N VAL A 163 26.10 10.84 1.76
CA VAL A 163 25.73 12.01 2.57
C VAL A 163 24.33 12.52 2.20
N THR A 164 23.97 12.58 0.90
CA THR A 164 22.64 13.03 0.49
C THR A 164 21.54 12.05 0.91
N PHE A 165 21.78 10.74 0.81
CA PHE A 165 20.79 9.73 1.19
C PHE A 165 20.52 9.73 2.70
N GLU A 166 21.57 9.69 3.52
CA GLU A 166 21.43 9.72 4.99
C GLU A 166 20.76 11.01 5.45
N ARG A 167 21.09 12.14 4.81
CA ARG A 167 20.40 13.42 5.02
C ARG A 167 18.91 13.32 4.68
N ASN A 168 18.55 12.82 3.49
CA ASN A 168 17.16 12.74 3.05
C ASN A 168 16.34 11.76 3.92
N PHE A 169 16.95 10.66 4.36
CA PHE A 169 16.32 9.73 5.30
C PHE A 169 16.08 10.38 6.66
N ALA A 170 17.02 11.17 7.19
CA ALA A 170 16.84 11.90 8.43
C ALA A 170 15.70 12.93 8.34
N VAL A 171 15.60 13.66 7.22
CA VAL A 171 14.49 14.60 6.96
C VAL A 171 13.15 13.86 6.93
N TYR A 172 13.09 12.69 6.29
CA TYR A 172 11.86 11.88 6.25
C TYR A 172 11.45 11.36 7.63
N GLN A 173 12.39 10.91 8.46
CA GLN A 173 12.09 10.50 9.84
C GLN A 173 11.51 11.66 10.66
N LEU A 174 12.08 12.85 10.54
CA LEU A 174 11.58 14.06 11.23
C LEU A 174 10.17 14.45 10.77
N TYR A 175 9.86 14.29 9.49
CA TYR A 175 8.49 14.47 8.98
C TYR A 175 7.50 13.48 9.60
N LEU A 176 7.87 12.20 9.71
CA LEU A 176 7.02 11.18 10.33
C LEU A 176 6.76 11.47 11.82
N GLU A 177 7.76 11.98 12.53
CA GLU A 177 7.61 12.43 13.92
C GLU A 177 6.62 13.61 14.02
N ALA A 178 6.82 14.67 13.25
CA ALA A 178 5.93 15.83 13.25
C ALA A 178 4.48 15.48 12.90
N LYS A 179 4.28 14.56 11.94
CA LYS A 179 2.96 14.04 11.56
C LYS A 179 2.30 13.27 12.70
N ARG A 180 3.07 12.45 13.43
CA ARG A 180 2.58 11.72 14.60
C ARG A 180 2.13 12.69 15.69
N ASP A 181 2.92 13.71 16.00
CA ASP A 181 2.59 14.69 17.05
C ASP A 181 1.33 15.49 16.70
N SER A 182 1.15 15.82 15.42
CA SER A 182 -0.07 16.49 14.91
C SER A 182 -1.32 15.62 15.06
N SER A 183 -1.19 14.30 14.84
CA SER A 183 -2.30 13.35 15.00
C SER A 183 -2.72 13.14 16.46
N VAL A 184 -1.79 13.29 17.41
CA VAL A 184 -2.05 13.13 18.85
C VAL A 184 -2.71 14.38 19.44
N ASN A 185 -2.37 15.57 18.93
CA ASN A 185 -2.85 16.84 19.47
C ASN A 185 -4.16 17.34 18.83
N GLY A 186 -4.76 16.57 17.92
CA GLY A 186 -6.11 16.84 17.38
C GLY A 186 -6.24 18.12 16.55
N ASN A 187 -5.13 18.78 16.22
CA ASN A 187 -5.13 20.02 15.44
C ASN A 187 -4.19 19.89 14.24
N PRO A 188 -4.71 19.44 13.07
CA PRO A 188 -3.89 19.19 11.88
C PRO A 188 -3.27 20.45 11.29
N GLU A 189 -3.75 21.64 11.67
CA GLU A 189 -3.27 22.94 11.16
C GLU A 189 -2.02 23.47 11.88
N LYS A 190 -1.56 22.82 12.95
CA LYS A 190 -0.33 23.21 13.66
C LYS A 190 0.66 22.07 13.71
N LEU A 191 1.34 21.82 12.58
CA LEU A 191 2.57 21.05 12.59
C LEU A 191 3.66 21.87 13.29
N SER A 192 3.92 21.61 14.58
CA SER A 192 5.12 22.14 15.23
C SER A 192 6.33 21.39 14.68
N ILE A 193 7.17 22.08 13.90
CA ILE A 193 8.41 21.50 13.40
C ILE A 193 9.31 21.18 14.62
N PRO A 194 9.84 19.94 14.75
CA PRO A 194 10.70 19.59 15.87
C PRO A 194 11.93 20.50 15.94
N ASP A 195 12.33 20.95 17.13
CA ASP A 195 13.51 21.83 17.35
C ASP A 195 14.80 21.27 16.72
N LYS A 196 14.89 19.94 16.56
CA LYS A 196 16.00 19.24 15.89
C LYS A 196 16.14 19.57 14.40
N MET A 197 15.07 20.01 13.72
CA MET A 197 15.17 20.47 12.34
C MET A 197 15.90 21.82 12.24
N ALA A 198 15.79 22.69 13.26
CA ALA A 198 16.38 24.03 13.25
C ALA A 198 17.91 24.03 13.18
N THR A 199 18.55 22.92 13.57
CA THR A 199 20.00 22.77 13.55
C THR A 199 20.55 22.21 12.23
N LEU A 200 19.69 21.88 11.25
CA LEU A 200 20.15 21.40 9.95
C LEU A 200 20.66 22.59 9.11
N PRO A 201 21.82 22.47 8.42
CA PRO A 201 22.39 23.57 7.63
C PRO A 201 21.45 24.12 6.55
N ASP A 202 20.54 23.27 6.06
CA ASP A 202 19.56 23.60 5.02
C ASP A 202 18.19 24.02 5.61
N TYR A 203 18.07 24.17 6.94
CA TYR A 203 16.81 24.48 7.63
C TYR A 203 16.16 25.75 7.10
N ASP A 204 16.93 26.81 6.84
CA ASP A 204 16.37 28.05 6.29
C ASP A 204 15.84 27.88 4.86
N SER A 205 16.43 26.97 4.08
CA SER A 205 15.95 26.63 2.73
C SER A 205 14.64 25.84 2.80
N VAL A 206 14.57 24.88 3.71
CA VAL A 206 13.34 24.09 3.97
C VAL A 206 12.26 24.98 4.57
N LYS A 207 12.58 25.81 5.56
CA LYS A 207 11.66 26.77 6.19
C LYS A 207 11.14 27.79 5.20
N LYS A 208 11.95 28.31 4.26
CA LYS A 208 11.48 29.19 3.18
C LYS A 208 10.50 28.48 2.23
N LEU A 209 10.72 27.19 1.94
CA LEU A 209 9.78 26.36 1.18
C LEU A 209 8.44 26.16 1.91
N PHE A 210 8.46 26.02 3.24
CA PHE A 210 7.25 25.92 4.05
C PHE A 210 6.59 27.28 4.37
N LYS A 211 7.32 28.39 4.33
CA LYS A 211 6.78 29.73 4.65
C LYS A 211 5.75 30.24 3.63
N HIS A 212 5.78 29.74 2.40
CA HIS A 212 4.75 30.03 1.39
C HIS A 212 3.47 29.19 1.56
N ILE A 213 3.45 28.24 2.50
CA ILE A 213 2.27 27.42 2.80
C ILE A 213 1.35 28.13 3.81
N ASP A 214 1.91 29.02 4.64
CA ASP A 214 1.14 29.78 5.63
C ASP A 214 0.53 31.09 5.07
N GLU A 215 0.88 31.50 3.84
CA GLU A 215 0.44 32.78 3.24
C GLU A 215 -0.63 32.63 2.14
N ASP A 216 -0.90 31.42 1.65
CA ASP A 216 -1.97 31.14 0.67
C ASP A 216 -3.17 30.46 1.37
N GLU A 217 -4.16 31.25 1.80
CA GLU A 217 -5.39 30.76 2.47
C GLU A 217 -6.25 29.82 1.59
N ASP A 218 -6.00 29.74 0.29
CA ASP A 218 -6.77 28.95 -0.69
C ASP A 218 -5.94 27.93 -1.50
N GLY A 219 -4.65 27.75 -1.17
CA GLY A 219 -3.77 26.83 -1.89
C GLY A 219 -3.97 25.38 -1.44
N ASP A 220 -4.33 24.47 -2.37
CA ASP A 220 -4.42 23.04 -2.10
C ASP A 220 -3.03 22.52 -1.64
N PHE A 221 -2.89 22.31 -0.33
CA PHE A 221 -1.73 21.76 0.35
C PHE A 221 -1.12 20.54 -0.38
N PHE A 222 -1.96 19.75 -1.07
CA PHE A 222 -1.53 18.60 -1.85
C PHE A 222 -0.86 18.96 -3.18
N GLU A 223 -1.24 20.05 -3.84
CA GLU A 223 -0.54 20.56 -5.04
C GLU A 223 0.83 21.12 -4.69
N ASN A 224 0.94 21.88 -3.59
CA ASN A 224 2.22 22.38 -3.10
C ASN A 224 3.16 21.25 -2.65
N LEU A 225 2.63 20.20 -2.00
CA LEU A 225 3.40 18.99 -1.71
C LEU A 225 3.81 18.23 -2.98
N ARG A 226 2.96 18.17 -4.01
CA ARG A 226 3.34 17.59 -5.31
C ARG A 226 4.43 18.41 -5.99
N SER A 227 4.37 19.74 -5.92
CA SER A 227 5.42 20.63 -6.43
C SER A 227 6.73 20.45 -5.67
N ILE A 228 6.68 20.36 -4.33
CA ILE A 228 7.88 20.09 -3.51
C ILE A 228 8.45 18.70 -3.83
N THR A 229 7.59 17.70 -4.00
CA THR A 229 8.01 16.34 -4.37
C THR A 229 8.59 16.33 -5.78
N SER A 230 8.03 17.11 -6.71
CA SER A 230 8.50 17.28 -8.08
C SER A 230 9.85 18.02 -8.13
N ASP A 231 10.01 19.13 -7.42
CA ASP A 231 11.26 19.88 -7.31
C ASP A 231 12.35 19.09 -6.56
N LEU A 232 11.96 18.31 -5.53
CA LEU A 232 12.88 17.37 -4.90
C LEU A 232 13.30 16.32 -5.92
N ASN A 233 12.35 15.72 -6.65
CA ASN A 233 12.62 14.71 -7.68
C ASN A 233 13.48 15.27 -8.83
N GLU A 234 13.26 16.51 -9.25
CA GLU A 234 14.04 17.21 -10.27
C GLU A 234 15.45 17.55 -9.76
N LYS A 235 15.62 17.92 -8.49
CA LYS A 235 16.95 18.09 -7.86
C LYS A 235 17.61 16.75 -7.53
N LEU A 236 16.83 15.69 -7.41
CA LEU A 236 17.22 14.30 -7.26
C LEU A 236 17.33 13.58 -8.61
N SER A 237 17.41 14.30 -9.74
CA SER A 237 17.54 13.80 -11.13
C SER A 237 18.85 13.01 -11.42
N GLY A 238 19.18 12.07 -10.55
CA GLY A 238 19.87 10.82 -10.82
C GLY A 238 19.27 9.61 -10.09
N VAL A 239 18.17 9.77 -9.34
CA VAL A 239 17.44 8.68 -8.66
C VAL A 239 15.94 8.97 -8.74
N ASP A 240 15.28 8.40 -9.74
CA ASP A 240 13.81 8.38 -9.76
C ASP A 240 13.32 7.45 -8.65
N ILE A 241 12.53 8.01 -7.74
CA ILE A 241 11.66 7.26 -6.82
C ILE A 241 10.29 7.22 -7.51
N LEU A 242 9.91 6.05 -8.03
CA LEU A 242 8.55 5.74 -8.48
C LEU A 242 7.69 5.32 -7.29
#